data_AF-A0A2E1R8M1-F1
#
_entry.id   AF-A0A2E1R8M1-F1
#
_cell.length_a   1.000
_cell.length_b   1.000
_cell.length_c   1.000
_cell.angle_alpha   90.00
_cell.angle_beta   90.00
_cell.angle_gamma   90.00
#
_symmetry.space_group_name_H-M   'P 1'
#
loop_
_entity.id
_entity.type
_entity.pdbx_description
1 polymer ?
#
loop_
_entity_poly.entity_id
_entity_poly.type
_entity_poly.pdbx_seq_one_letter_code
_entity_poly.pdbx_strand_id
1 'polypeptide(L)'
;MVSLSYQNQDRNLLAKFLRQIHYQNSSKNLTYGNALSILHTIFKASGQQYLLYIVKLRKLWFAEIDKFLARNAYPRNISVVSQFTVNADFINKLLQAGVAADFLLSVEKLKGESFKGSTQLNWKLQKKLKRLLSSEETDLLKHKAKFKPQQIILHLTVYDGSISQALRFEKEAYLRMFQRLLPELKLNDIHCHVGDLGQAQYDQIQVASLANNWNIITPEKVHQNCMPAFLHRVSRAHAVLVLYVSSEESLVSLKRTPGAEWLVQHLHKQRSELNDVLQKIVFVPRPELDLEQVRLRSYALGKIPLEKSTKKTKIVSHLPAHILNLVGASLL
;
A
#
# COMPACT_ATOMS: atom_id res chain seq x y z
N MET A 1 -16.43 -1.18 -33.63
CA MET A 1 -16.57 -2.40 -32.81
C MET A 1 -15.27 -3.20 -32.79
N VAL A 2 -14.45 -3.03 -31.75
CA VAL A 2 -13.34 -3.93 -31.37
C VAL A 2 -13.54 -4.17 -29.87
N SER A 3 -14.64 -4.84 -29.52
CA SER A 3 -14.81 -6.29 -29.40
C SER A 3 -14.14 -6.84 -28.15
N LEU A 4 -14.88 -7.67 -27.41
CA LEU A 4 -14.50 -8.41 -26.19
C LEU A 4 -13.17 -9.19 -26.26
N SER A 5 -12.46 -9.14 -27.39
CA SER A 5 -11.21 -9.84 -27.68
C SER A 5 -10.04 -9.43 -26.79
N TYR A 6 -9.88 -8.15 -26.45
CA TYR A 6 -8.75 -7.69 -25.61
C TYR A 6 -8.91 -8.06 -24.12
N GLN A 7 -10.12 -7.92 -23.55
CA GLN A 7 -10.41 -8.42 -22.20
C GLN A 7 -10.32 -9.96 -22.13
N ASN A 8 -10.67 -10.65 -23.22
CA ASN A 8 -10.49 -12.10 -23.32
C ASN A 8 -9.04 -12.52 -23.54
N GLN A 9 -8.17 -11.69 -24.13
CA GLN A 9 -6.74 -11.96 -24.26
C GLN A 9 -6.03 -11.89 -22.91
N ASP A 10 -6.30 -10.87 -22.09
CA ASP A 10 -5.73 -10.79 -20.74
C ASP A 10 -6.27 -11.91 -19.83
N ARG A 11 -7.56 -12.24 -19.92
CA ARG A 11 -8.13 -13.41 -19.23
C ARG A 11 -7.54 -14.74 -19.72
N ASN A 12 -7.28 -14.90 -21.02
CA ASN A 12 -6.67 -16.10 -21.57
C ASN A 12 -5.18 -16.22 -21.23
N LEU A 13 -4.44 -15.11 -21.15
CA LEU A 13 -3.07 -15.08 -20.68
C LEU A 13 -3.01 -15.45 -19.19
N LEU A 14 -3.90 -14.90 -18.39
CA LEU A 14 -4.01 -15.21 -16.97
C LEU A 14 -4.46 -16.66 -16.74
N ALA A 15 -5.39 -17.18 -17.55
CA ALA A 15 -5.81 -18.58 -17.50
C ALA A 15 -4.73 -19.56 -17.99
N LYS A 16 -4.00 -19.24 -19.08
CA LYS A 16 -2.85 -20.03 -19.54
C LYS A 16 -1.73 -20.03 -18.50
N PHE A 17 -1.46 -18.88 -17.89
CA PHE A 17 -0.45 -18.75 -16.85
C PHE A 17 -0.85 -19.51 -15.56
N LEU A 18 -2.11 -19.39 -15.11
CA LEU A 18 -2.62 -20.18 -13.99
C LEU A 18 -2.56 -21.69 -14.28
N ARG A 19 -2.83 -22.13 -15.51
CA ARG A 19 -2.63 -23.53 -15.92
C ARG A 19 -1.15 -23.91 -15.86
N GLN A 20 -0.25 -23.05 -16.32
CA GLN A 20 1.21 -23.28 -16.29
C GLN A 20 1.76 -23.35 -14.86
N ILE A 21 1.25 -22.51 -13.95
CA ILE A 21 1.51 -22.60 -12.50
C ILE A 21 0.95 -23.90 -11.93
N HIS A 22 -0.25 -24.32 -12.32
CA HIS A 22 -0.85 -25.58 -11.86
C HIS A 22 0.01 -26.78 -12.25
N TYR A 23 0.58 -26.76 -13.47
CA TYR A 23 1.56 -27.76 -13.92
C TYR A 23 2.88 -27.68 -13.14
N GLN A 24 3.43 -26.49 -12.86
CA GLN A 24 4.66 -26.35 -12.07
C GLN A 24 4.48 -26.74 -10.59
N ASN A 25 3.30 -26.51 -10.01
CA ASN A 25 2.95 -26.91 -8.64
C ASN A 25 2.84 -28.44 -8.47
N SER A 26 2.66 -29.19 -9.56
CA SER A 26 2.64 -30.67 -9.54
C SER A 26 4.03 -31.29 -9.36
N SER A 27 5.09 -30.55 -9.69
CA SER A 27 6.46 -30.90 -9.32
C SER A 27 6.80 -30.26 -7.96
N LYS A 28 7.05 -31.10 -6.93
CA LYS A 28 7.17 -30.76 -5.49
C LYS A 28 8.26 -29.74 -5.07
N ASN A 29 8.86 -28.96 -5.98
CA ASN A 29 9.93 -28.01 -5.67
C ASN A 29 9.50 -26.54 -5.90
N LEU A 30 8.73 -25.99 -4.97
CA LEU A 30 8.48 -24.55 -4.89
C LEU A 30 9.39 -23.91 -3.84
N THR A 31 10.44 -23.23 -4.29
CA THR A 31 11.23 -22.34 -3.44
C THR A 31 10.54 -20.97 -3.31
N TYR A 32 10.84 -20.21 -2.26
CA TYR A 32 10.32 -18.85 -2.05
C TYR A 32 10.55 -17.93 -3.26
N GLY A 33 11.66 -18.13 -3.99
CA GLY A 33 11.97 -17.43 -5.23
C GLY A 33 10.92 -17.66 -6.32
N ASN A 34 10.40 -18.89 -6.45
CA ASN A 34 9.34 -19.23 -7.42
C ASN A 34 7.99 -18.62 -7.04
N ALA A 35 7.62 -18.62 -5.76
CA ALA A 35 6.35 -18.01 -5.33
C ALA A 35 6.33 -16.48 -5.56
N LEU A 36 7.46 -15.81 -5.31
CA LEU A 36 7.57 -14.37 -5.49
C LEU A 36 7.62 -13.98 -6.97
N SER A 37 8.27 -14.77 -7.82
CA SER A 37 8.28 -14.55 -9.28
C SER A 37 6.90 -14.80 -9.90
N ILE A 38 6.17 -15.81 -9.41
CA ILE A 38 4.79 -16.09 -9.81
C ILE A 38 3.88 -14.91 -9.42
N LEU A 39 3.90 -14.47 -8.16
CA LEU A 39 3.10 -13.32 -7.72
C LEU A 39 3.46 -12.06 -8.49
N HIS A 40 4.75 -11.81 -8.74
CA HIS A 40 5.19 -10.67 -9.55
C HIS A 40 4.62 -10.73 -10.97
N THR A 41 4.56 -11.91 -11.56
CA THR A 41 3.97 -12.11 -12.89
C THR A 41 2.45 -11.93 -12.87
N ILE A 42 1.74 -12.46 -11.86
CA ILE A 42 0.29 -12.25 -11.68
C ILE A 42 -0.01 -10.76 -11.53
N PHE A 43 0.71 -10.08 -10.64
CA PHE A 43 0.48 -8.66 -10.37
C PHE A 43 0.91 -7.77 -11.54
N LYS A 44 1.91 -8.16 -12.32
CA LYS A 44 2.24 -7.48 -13.59
C LYS A 44 1.10 -7.64 -14.60
N ALA A 45 0.53 -8.84 -14.73
CA ALA A 45 -0.59 -9.10 -15.61
C ALA A 45 -1.89 -8.40 -15.16
N SER A 46 -2.11 -8.25 -13.85
CA SER A 46 -3.29 -7.57 -13.29
C SER A 46 -3.10 -6.06 -13.05
N GLY A 47 -1.93 -5.49 -13.39
CA GLY A 47 -1.60 -4.08 -13.17
C GLY A 47 -1.37 -3.68 -11.70
N GLN A 48 -1.30 -4.65 -10.80
CA GLN A 48 -1.17 -4.47 -9.34
C GLN A 48 0.27 -4.64 -8.82
N GLN A 49 1.29 -4.55 -9.69
CA GLN A 49 2.71 -4.74 -9.32
C GLN A 49 3.15 -3.97 -8.06
N TYR A 50 2.59 -2.79 -7.83
CA TYR A 50 2.90 -1.94 -6.68
C TYR A 50 2.41 -2.47 -5.33
N LEU A 51 1.45 -3.40 -5.33
CA LEU A 51 1.02 -4.10 -4.12
C LEU A 51 2.13 -5.01 -3.56
N LEU A 52 2.98 -5.60 -4.41
CA LEU A 52 4.13 -6.36 -3.90
C LEU A 52 5.15 -5.45 -3.25
N TYR A 53 5.46 -4.32 -3.89
CA TYR A 53 6.45 -3.39 -3.37
C TYR A 53 6.00 -2.78 -2.05
N ILE A 54 4.71 -2.44 -1.88
CA ILE A 54 4.21 -1.93 -0.59
C ILE A 54 4.29 -3.01 0.50
N VAL A 55 4.01 -4.29 0.19
CA VAL A 55 4.13 -5.39 1.15
C VAL A 55 5.60 -5.64 1.53
N LYS A 56 6.52 -5.63 0.56
CA LYS A 56 7.96 -5.72 0.82
C LYS A 56 8.40 -4.56 1.73
N LEU A 57 8.01 -3.32 1.40
CA LEU A 57 8.37 -2.13 2.17
C LEU A 57 7.88 -2.20 3.61
N ARG A 58 6.61 -2.58 3.83
CA ARG A 58 6.02 -2.71 5.17
C ARG A 58 6.75 -3.73 6.06
N LYS A 59 7.28 -4.81 5.47
CA LYS A 59 8.09 -5.79 6.22
C LYS A 59 9.43 -5.23 6.67
N LEU A 60 10.07 -4.44 5.82
CA LEU A 60 11.35 -3.80 6.12
C LEU A 60 11.17 -2.55 7.00
N TRP A 61 9.96 -2.01 7.08
CA TRP A 61 9.69 -0.67 7.57
C TRP A 61 10.16 -0.37 9.00
N PHE A 62 10.19 -1.36 9.88
CA PHE A 62 10.61 -1.15 11.26
C PHE A 62 11.95 -1.80 11.58
N ALA A 63 12.46 -2.63 10.67
CA ALA A 63 13.74 -3.31 10.81
C ALA A 63 14.88 -2.49 10.18
N GLU A 64 14.63 -1.89 9.02
CA GLU A 64 15.66 -1.29 8.16
C GLU A 64 15.53 0.23 7.96
N ILE A 65 14.40 0.81 8.38
CA ILE A 65 14.17 2.26 8.35
C ILE A 65 14.69 2.88 9.64
N ASP A 66 15.10 4.14 9.56
CA ASP A 66 15.48 4.89 10.73
C ASP A 66 14.33 4.97 11.76
N LYS A 67 14.72 5.10 13.03
CA LYS A 67 13.76 5.10 14.14
C LYS A 67 12.79 6.28 14.08
N PHE A 68 13.18 7.41 13.51
CA PHE A 68 12.32 8.59 13.46
C PHE A 68 11.17 8.37 12.48
N LEU A 69 11.48 7.97 11.23
CA LEU A 69 10.47 7.72 10.22
C LEU A 69 9.58 6.53 10.59
N ALA A 70 10.16 5.44 11.12
CA ALA A 70 9.39 4.27 11.52
C ALA A 70 8.35 4.57 12.61
N ARG A 71 8.61 5.56 13.48
CA ARG A 71 7.69 5.98 14.54
C ARG A 71 6.60 6.92 14.06
N ASN A 72 6.93 7.79 13.11
CA ASN A 72 6.10 8.92 12.74
C ASN A 72 5.42 8.77 11.37
N ALA A 73 5.70 7.68 10.64
CA ALA A 73 5.15 7.42 9.33
C ALA A 73 4.92 5.93 9.06
N TYR A 74 4.02 5.62 8.13
CA TYR A 74 3.74 4.26 7.67
C TYR A 74 3.44 4.19 6.16
N PRO A 75 3.89 3.16 5.42
CA PRO A 75 3.62 3.03 4.00
C PRO A 75 2.15 2.77 3.73
N ARG A 76 1.48 3.71 3.06
CA ARG A 76 0.06 3.61 2.73
C ARG A 76 -0.15 2.88 1.42
N ASN A 77 0.35 3.44 0.33
CA ASN A 77 0.22 2.91 -1.03
C ASN A 77 1.30 3.51 -1.94
N ILE A 78 1.41 2.98 -3.16
CA ILE A 78 2.24 3.54 -4.22
C ILE A 78 1.31 3.90 -5.37
N SER A 79 1.48 5.09 -5.93
CA SER A 79 0.76 5.54 -7.11
C SER A 79 1.72 5.83 -8.26
N VAL A 80 1.16 5.86 -9.48
CA VAL A 80 1.90 6.26 -10.67
C VAL A 80 1.21 7.47 -11.27
N VAL A 81 1.91 8.60 -11.27
CA VAL A 81 1.51 9.74 -12.07
C VAL A 81 1.95 9.46 -13.49
N SER A 82 0.96 9.28 -14.34
CA SER A 82 1.17 9.15 -15.78
C SER A 82 0.85 10.48 -16.44
N GLN A 83 1.55 10.79 -17.52
CA GLN A 83 1.31 12.00 -18.29
C GLN A 83 1.12 11.65 -19.76
N PHE A 84 0.22 12.40 -20.39
CA PHE A 84 0.03 12.39 -21.83
C PHE A 84 0.10 13.81 -22.34
N THR A 85 0.91 14.04 -23.37
CA THR A 85 1.00 15.33 -24.05
C THR A 85 0.41 15.19 -25.43
N VAL A 86 -0.50 16.10 -25.80
CA VAL A 86 -1.09 16.13 -27.14
C VAL A 86 0.01 16.58 -28.11
N ASN A 87 0.49 15.66 -28.93
CA ASN A 87 1.56 15.91 -29.89
C ASN A 87 1.09 15.68 -31.35
N ALA A 88 1.94 16.03 -32.31
CA ALA A 88 1.64 15.88 -33.73
C ALA A 88 1.32 14.42 -34.10
N ASP A 89 2.05 13.44 -33.55
CA ASP A 89 1.81 12.02 -33.80
C ASP A 89 0.41 11.57 -33.36
N PHE A 90 -0.06 12.06 -32.21
CA PHE A 90 -1.39 11.76 -31.72
C PHE A 90 -2.48 12.37 -32.62
N ILE A 91 -2.30 13.63 -33.04
CA ILE A 91 -3.21 14.30 -33.97
C ILE A 91 -3.26 13.54 -35.31
N ASN A 92 -2.11 13.13 -35.84
CA ASN A 92 -2.02 12.33 -37.07
C ASN A 92 -2.73 10.97 -36.94
N LYS A 93 -2.62 10.32 -35.78
CA LYS A 93 -3.34 9.06 -35.50
C LYS A 93 -4.86 9.23 -35.44
N LEU A 94 -5.33 10.41 -35.03
CA LEU A 94 -6.74 10.75 -35.04
C LEU A 94 -7.20 11.06 -36.47
N LEU A 95 -6.44 11.84 -37.23
CA LEU A 95 -6.68 12.08 -38.66
C LEU A 95 -6.86 10.77 -39.43
N GLN A 96 -5.93 9.81 -39.25
CA GLN A 96 -5.98 8.49 -39.88
C GLN A 96 -7.16 7.63 -39.42
N ALA A 97 -7.74 7.90 -38.25
CA ALA A 97 -8.90 7.19 -37.73
C ALA A 97 -10.23 7.75 -38.25
N GLY A 98 -10.20 8.81 -39.08
CA GLY A 98 -11.41 9.39 -39.68
C GLY A 98 -12.33 10.05 -38.67
N VAL A 99 -11.79 10.64 -37.59
CA VAL A 99 -12.63 11.36 -36.61
C VAL A 99 -13.24 12.61 -37.22
N ALA A 100 -14.40 13.00 -36.70
CA ALA A 100 -15.11 14.20 -37.13
C ALA A 100 -14.22 15.46 -37.05
N ALA A 101 -14.41 16.38 -38.00
CA ALA A 101 -13.56 17.56 -38.14
C ALA A 101 -13.63 18.49 -36.92
N ASP A 102 -14.81 18.61 -36.28
CA ASP A 102 -15.00 19.38 -35.04
C ASP A 102 -14.17 18.83 -33.88
N PHE A 103 -14.14 17.49 -33.75
CA PHE A 103 -13.33 16.77 -32.79
C PHE A 103 -11.85 17.01 -33.04
N LEU A 104 -11.41 16.87 -34.28
CA LEU A 104 -10.01 17.05 -34.65
C LEU A 104 -9.51 18.47 -34.37
N LEU A 105 -10.26 19.49 -34.78
CA LEU A 105 -9.96 20.89 -34.52
C LEU A 105 -9.87 21.19 -33.02
N SER A 106 -10.71 20.55 -32.22
CA SER A 106 -10.69 20.71 -30.76
C SER A 106 -9.45 20.08 -30.12
N VAL A 107 -8.98 18.95 -30.65
CA VAL A 107 -7.72 18.31 -30.22
C VAL A 107 -6.50 19.11 -30.68
N GLU A 108 -6.49 19.65 -31.90
CA GLU A 108 -5.40 20.50 -32.40
C GLU A 108 -5.19 21.73 -31.53
N LYS A 109 -6.27 22.33 -31.03
CA LYS A 109 -6.23 23.43 -30.06
C LYS A 109 -5.67 23.05 -28.69
N LEU A 110 -5.42 21.77 -28.43
CA LEU A 110 -4.76 21.26 -27.22
C LEU A 110 -3.31 20.85 -27.50
N LYS A 111 -2.78 21.03 -28.72
CA LYS A 111 -1.40 20.67 -29.06
C LYS A 111 -0.41 21.34 -28.10
N GLY A 112 0.45 20.53 -27.49
CA GLY A 112 1.40 20.94 -26.45
C GLY A 112 0.85 20.87 -25.02
N GLU A 113 -0.47 20.81 -24.82
CA GLU A 113 -1.04 20.62 -23.48
C GLU A 113 -0.76 19.20 -22.95
N SER A 114 -0.52 19.12 -21.64
CA SER A 114 -0.23 17.87 -20.94
C SER A 114 -1.29 17.56 -19.88
N PHE A 115 -1.64 16.28 -19.78
CA PHE A 115 -2.73 15.78 -18.94
C PHE A 115 -2.23 14.65 -18.04
N LYS A 116 -2.69 14.62 -16.79
CA LYS A 116 -2.33 13.59 -15.79
C LYS A 116 -3.23 12.36 -15.85
N GLY A 117 -4.35 12.44 -16.57
CA GLY A 117 -5.28 11.34 -16.73
C GLY A 117 -6.26 11.56 -17.88
N SER A 118 -6.88 10.47 -18.34
CA SER A 118 -7.86 10.48 -19.43
C SER A 118 -9.10 11.30 -19.09
N THR A 119 -9.53 11.31 -17.82
CA THR A 119 -10.64 12.14 -17.35
C THR A 119 -10.39 13.62 -17.55
N GLN A 120 -9.17 14.09 -17.27
CA GLN A 120 -8.79 15.49 -17.45
C GLN A 120 -8.77 15.88 -18.93
N LEU A 121 -8.20 15.01 -19.79
CA LEU A 121 -8.19 15.19 -21.24
C LEU A 121 -9.63 15.27 -21.79
N ASN A 122 -10.47 14.29 -21.41
CA ASN A 122 -11.85 14.21 -21.87
C ASN A 122 -12.66 15.44 -21.45
N TRP A 123 -12.56 15.85 -20.19
CA TRP A 123 -13.24 17.04 -19.68
C TRP A 123 -12.83 18.31 -20.44
N LYS A 124 -11.52 18.48 -20.70
CA LYS A 124 -11.00 19.62 -21.45
C LYS A 124 -11.49 19.62 -22.90
N LEU A 125 -11.54 18.45 -23.54
CA LEU A 125 -12.09 18.28 -24.89
C LEU A 125 -13.59 18.59 -24.94
N GLN A 126 -14.38 18.06 -24.00
CA GLN A 126 -15.82 18.35 -23.90
C GLN A 126 -16.09 19.84 -23.73
N LYS A 127 -15.27 20.53 -22.92
CA LYS A 127 -15.37 21.98 -22.75
C LYS A 127 -15.11 22.75 -24.05
N LYS A 128 -14.16 22.30 -24.88
CA LYS A 128 -13.88 22.92 -26.19
C LYS A 128 -14.96 22.58 -27.24
N LEU A 129 -15.46 21.34 -27.23
CA LEU A 129 -16.50 20.86 -28.13
C LEU A 129 -17.89 21.39 -27.78
N LYS A 130 -18.11 21.82 -26.53
CA LYS A 130 -19.42 22.21 -25.98
C LYS A 130 -20.47 21.09 -26.07
N ARG A 131 -20.03 19.84 -26.09
CA ARG A 131 -20.87 18.64 -26.06
C ARG A 131 -20.14 17.51 -25.35
N LEU A 132 -20.89 16.47 -24.99
CA LEU A 132 -20.31 15.23 -24.49
C LEU A 132 -19.58 14.49 -25.63
N LEU A 133 -18.62 13.66 -25.23
CA LEU A 133 -17.93 12.76 -26.15
C LEU A 133 -18.84 11.57 -26.47
N SER A 134 -18.88 11.14 -27.73
CA SER A 134 -19.53 9.88 -28.07
C SER A 134 -18.76 8.70 -27.46
N SER A 135 -19.41 7.53 -27.40
CA SER A 135 -18.76 6.28 -27.00
C SER A 135 -17.56 5.97 -27.89
N GLU A 136 -17.69 6.20 -29.20
CA GLU A 136 -16.64 5.99 -30.20
C GLU A 136 -15.44 6.92 -29.99
N GLU A 137 -15.68 8.22 -29.74
CA GLU A 137 -14.63 9.19 -29.44
C GLU A 137 -13.91 8.85 -28.13
N THR A 138 -14.68 8.45 -27.11
CA THR A 138 -14.13 8.06 -25.82
C THR A 138 -13.25 6.82 -25.92
N ASP A 139 -13.69 5.81 -26.67
CA ASP A 139 -12.92 4.59 -26.88
C ASP A 139 -11.69 4.83 -27.77
N LEU A 140 -11.81 5.68 -28.79
CA LEU A 140 -10.66 6.11 -29.59
C LEU A 140 -9.59 6.79 -28.73
N LEU A 141 -9.99 7.73 -27.85
CA LEU A 141 -9.07 8.38 -26.92
C LEU A 141 -8.41 7.39 -25.97
N LYS A 142 -9.15 6.43 -25.40
CA LYS A 142 -8.58 5.39 -24.53
C LYS A 142 -7.46 4.60 -25.23
N HIS A 143 -7.63 4.28 -26.52
CA HIS A 143 -6.66 3.47 -27.27
C HIS A 143 -5.50 4.28 -27.84
N LYS A 144 -5.73 5.53 -28.23
CA LYS A 144 -4.73 6.36 -28.91
C LYS A 144 -3.95 7.27 -27.95
N ALA A 145 -4.57 7.76 -26.87
CA ALA A 145 -3.90 8.59 -25.86
C ALA A 145 -3.13 7.69 -24.87
N LYS A 146 -1.90 7.33 -25.23
CA LYS A 146 -1.02 6.51 -24.39
C LYS A 146 -0.38 7.36 -23.29
N PHE A 147 -0.97 7.33 -22.10
CA PHE A 147 -0.37 7.92 -20.89
C PHE A 147 0.89 7.15 -20.52
N LYS A 148 2.03 7.84 -20.47
CA LYS A 148 3.30 7.24 -20.07
C LYS A 148 3.53 7.47 -18.58
N PRO A 149 3.96 6.45 -17.82
CA PRO A 149 4.32 6.63 -16.42
C PRO A 149 5.51 7.59 -16.32
N GLN A 150 5.38 8.66 -15.54
CA GLN A 150 6.45 9.64 -15.33
C GLN A 150 7.01 9.61 -13.91
N GLN A 151 6.14 9.47 -12.92
CA GLN A 151 6.55 9.46 -11.52
C GLN A 151 5.87 8.32 -10.77
N ILE A 152 6.67 7.54 -10.04
CA ILE A 152 6.22 6.56 -9.07
C ILE A 152 6.32 7.21 -7.69
N ILE A 153 5.18 7.34 -7.00
CA ILE A 153 5.07 8.09 -5.76
C ILE A 153 4.76 7.13 -4.62
N LEU A 154 5.58 7.14 -3.57
CA LEU A 154 5.24 6.48 -2.31
C LEU A 154 4.38 7.41 -1.47
N HIS A 155 3.22 6.93 -1.07
CA HIS A 155 2.38 7.63 -0.12
C HIS A 155 2.62 7.08 1.28
N LEU A 156 2.94 7.97 2.20
CA LEU A 156 3.06 7.68 3.62
C LEU A 156 1.87 8.25 4.36
N THR A 157 1.36 7.51 5.33
CA THR A 157 0.53 8.09 6.40
C THR A 157 1.50 8.63 7.45
N VAL A 158 1.36 9.88 7.88
CA VAL A 158 2.22 10.53 8.87
C VAL A 158 1.43 11.02 10.07
N TYR A 159 2.10 11.16 11.21
CA TYR A 159 1.46 11.41 12.50
C TYR A 159 0.74 12.76 12.51
N ASP A 160 1.45 13.79 12.04
CA ASP A 160 0.92 15.14 11.93
C ASP A 160 1.55 15.91 10.75
N GLY A 161 1.13 17.17 10.61
CA GLY A 161 1.63 18.06 9.57
C GLY A 161 3.10 18.47 9.75
N SER A 162 3.63 18.48 10.96
CA SER A 162 5.03 18.84 11.23
C SER A 162 5.98 17.76 10.70
N ILE A 163 5.62 16.49 10.86
CA ILE A 163 6.34 15.35 10.30
C ILE A 163 6.25 15.38 8.77
N SER A 164 5.07 15.64 8.20
CA SER A 164 4.91 15.83 6.76
C SER A 164 5.88 16.87 6.21
N GLN A 165 6.03 17.99 6.93
CA GLN A 165 6.93 19.08 6.56
C GLN A 165 8.40 18.66 6.69
N ALA A 166 8.79 18.00 7.79
CA ALA A 166 10.15 17.49 7.99
C ALA A 166 10.56 16.51 6.88
N LEU A 167 9.68 15.55 6.54
CA LEU A 167 9.92 14.61 5.44
C LEU A 167 10.01 15.29 4.08
N ARG A 168 9.32 16.42 3.89
CA ARG A 168 9.44 17.21 2.66
C ARG A 168 10.82 17.87 2.55
N PHE A 169 11.38 18.36 3.65
CA PHE A 169 12.73 18.95 3.66
C PHE A 169 13.83 17.92 3.39
N GLU A 170 13.71 16.72 3.94
CA GLU A 170 14.68 15.64 3.79
C GLU A 170 14.33 14.63 2.69
N LYS A 171 13.39 14.98 1.80
CA LYS A 171 12.80 14.06 0.83
C LYS A 171 13.84 13.27 0.02
N GLU A 172 14.89 13.93 -0.44
CA GLU A 172 15.94 13.26 -1.22
C GLU A 172 16.70 12.20 -0.42
N ALA A 173 16.96 12.44 0.86
CA ALA A 173 17.63 11.47 1.73
C ALA A 173 16.74 10.22 1.89
N TYR A 174 15.44 10.42 2.14
CA TYR A 174 14.48 9.32 2.23
C TYR A 174 14.30 8.59 0.89
N LEU A 175 14.28 9.30 -0.25
CA LEU A 175 14.25 8.67 -1.58
C LEU A 175 15.46 7.77 -1.80
N ARG A 176 16.68 8.25 -1.49
CA ARG A 176 17.91 7.44 -1.58
C ARG A 176 17.85 6.22 -0.66
N MET A 177 17.35 6.39 0.56
CA MET A 177 17.16 5.27 1.49
C MET A 177 16.19 4.23 0.92
N PHE A 178 15.03 4.64 0.38
CA PHE A 178 14.07 3.71 -0.21
C PHE A 178 14.61 3.03 -1.47
N GLN A 179 15.38 3.73 -2.29
CA GLN A 179 16.06 3.14 -3.44
C GLN A 179 17.07 2.06 -3.01
N ARG A 180 17.75 2.24 -1.87
CA ARG A 180 18.62 1.20 -1.31
C ARG A 180 17.83 -0.02 -0.81
N LEU A 181 16.70 0.21 -0.15
CA LEU A 181 15.87 -0.87 0.41
C LEU A 181 15.06 -1.63 -0.64
N LEU A 182 14.64 -0.94 -1.70
CA LEU A 182 13.84 -1.46 -2.79
C LEU A 182 14.36 -0.92 -4.14
N PRO A 183 15.52 -1.39 -4.61
CA PRO A 183 16.15 -0.88 -5.85
C PRO A 183 15.31 -1.15 -7.10
N GLU A 184 14.45 -2.19 -7.04
CA GLU A 184 13.48 -2.50 -8.10
C GLU A 184 12.40 -1.42 -8.27
N LEU A 185 12.10 -0.68 -7.19
CA LEU A 185 11.09 0.38 -7.19
C LEU A 185 11.78 1.73 -7.48
N LYS A 186 11.67 2.19 -8.73
CA LYS A 186 12.17 3.52 -9.15
C LYS A 186 11.30 4.65 -8.58
N LEU A 187 11.39 4.87 -7.28
CA LEU A 187 10.64 5.91 -6.58
C LEU A 187 11.12 7.29 -7.03
N ASN A 188 10.18 8.14 -7.43
CA ASN A 188 10.44 9.51 -7.87
C ASN A 188 10.06 10.54 -6.81
N ASP A 189 9.05 10.24 -5.99
CA ASP A 189 8.53 11.19 -5.01
C ASP A 189 7.94 10.48 -3.78
N ILE A 190 7.82 11.22 -2.68
CA ILE A 190 7.19 10.80 -1.43
C ILE A 190 6.14 11.84 -1.07
N HIS A 191 4.90 11.38 -0.91
CA HIS A 191 3.78 12.22 -0.49
C HIS A 191 3.28 11.76 0.87
N CYS A 192 3.07 12.72 1.76
CA CYS A 192 2.60 12.44 3.11
C CYS A 192 1.12 12.80 3.25
N HIS A 193 0.37 11.91 3.90
CA HIS A 193 -1.02 12.08 4.26
C HIS A 193 -1.11 12.08 5.77
N VAL A 194 -1.59 13.16 6.37
CA VAL A 194 -1.84 13.17 7.82
C VAL A 194 -3.01 12.22 8.09
N GLY A 195 -2.79 11.21 8.93
CA GLY A 195 -3.80 10.20 9.22
C GLY A 195 -3.56 9.54 10.57
N ASP A 196 -4.52 8.71 10.99
CA ASP A 196 -4.49 8.09 12.31
C ASP A 196 -3.43 6.99 12.42
N LEU A 197 -2.22 7.40 12.81
CA LEU A 197 -1.11 6.51 13.14
C LEU A 197 -1.33 5.79 14.48
N GLY A 198 -2.20 6.31 15.34
CA GLY A 198 -2.57 5.67 16.60
C GLY A 198 -3.13 4.28 16.36
N GLN A 199 -3.97 4.11 15.34
CA GLN A 199 -4.50 2.79 14.96
C GLN A 199 -3.40 1.83 14.46
N ALA A 200 -2.43 2.30 13.67
CA ALA A 200 -1.35 1.46 13.17
C ALA A 200 -0.38 1.04 14.29
N GLN A 201 -0.07 1.95 15.21
CA GLN A 201 0.72 1.68 16.41
C GLN A 201 -0.03 0.72 17.35
N TYR A 202 -1.33 0.94 17.55
CA TYR A 202 -2.20 0.05 18.32
C TYR A 202 -2.19 -1.37 17.75
N ASP A 203 -2.28 -1.53 16.43
CA ASP A 203 -2.17 -2.84 15.77
C ASP A 203 -0.82 -3.53 16.05
N GLN A 204 0.30 -2.79 16.02
CA GLN A 204 1.61 -3.36 16.33
C GLN A 204 1.75 -3.75 17.81
N ILE A 205 1.21 -2.93 18.72
CA ILE A 205 1.16 -3.25 20.15
C ILE A 205 0.36 -4.53 20.38
N GLN A 206 -0.80 -4.67 19.72
CA GLN A 206 -1.63 -5.87 19.83
C GLN A 206 -0.90 -7.12 19.29
N VAL A 207 -0.21 -7.01 18.15
CA VAL A 207 0.61 -8.11 17.61
C VAL A 207 1.73 -8.49 18.56
N ALA A 208 2.46 -7.53 19.13
CA ALA A 208 3.52 -7.81 20.11
C ALA A 208 2.98 -8.45 21.39
N SER A 209 1.82 -7.96 21.87
CA SER A 209 1.15 -8.50 23.04
C SER A 209 0.68 -9.95 22.82
N LEU A 210 0.18 -10.26 21.61
CA LEU A 210 -0.13 -11.62 21.17
C LEU A 210 1.14 -12.48 21.13
N ALA A 211 2.22 -12.00 20.51
CA ALA A 211 3.48 -12.73 20.38
C ALA A 211 4.09 -13.11 21.74
N ASN A 212 4.04 -12.21 22.72
CA ASN A 212 4.58 -12.47 24.06
C ASN A 212 3.83 -13.55 24.83
N ASN A 213 2.52 -13.61 24.66
CA ASN A 213 1.65 -14.50 25.43
C ASN A 213 1.10 -15.64 24.57
N TRP A 214 1.69 -15.89 23.40
CA TRP A 214 1.11 -16.74 22.38
C TRP A 214 0.90 -18.18 22.86
N ASN A 215 1.88 -18.70 23.60
CA ASN A 215 1.84 -20.02 24.22
C ASN A 215 0.80 -20.15 25.34
N ILE A 216 0.43 -19.04 25.98
CA ILE A 216 -0.56 -18.99 27.06
C ILE A 216 -1.98 -18.90 26.48
N ILE A 217 -2.18 -18.07 25.45
CA ILE A 217 -3.51 -17.75 24.92
C ILE A 217 -3.97 -18.70 23.81
N THR A 218 -3.10 -19.57 23.29
CA THR A 218 -3.45 -20.52 22.24
C THR A 218 -3.12 -21.96 22.61
N PRO A 219 -3.89 -22.94 22.11
CA PRO A 219 -3.59 -24.36 22.32
C PRO A 219 -2.19 -24.74 21.86
N GLU A 220 -1.63 -25.80 22.45
CA GLU A 220 -0.30 -26.34 22.14
C GLU A 220 -0.04 -26.50 20.64
N LYS A 221 -1.00 -27.11 19.94
CA LYS A 221 -0.94 -27.31 18.49
C LYS A 221 -0.80 -26.02 17.68
N VAL A 222 -1.25 -24.87 18.20
CA VAL A 222 -1.16 -23.57 17.53
C VAL A 222 0.19 -22.91 17.80
N HIS A 223 0.59 -22.77 19.07
CA HIS A 223 1.80 -22.02 19.40
C HIS A 223 3.10 -22.73 19.05
N GLN A 224 3.11 -24.07 18.98
CA GLN A 224 4.27 -24.81 18.50
C GLN A 224 4.47 -24.71 16.99
N ASN A 225 3.42 -24.38 16.24
CA ASN A 225 3.41 -24.45 14.78
C ASN A 225 3.34 -23.09 14.10
N CYS A 226 2.93 -22.04 14.81
CA CYS A 226 2.84 -20.71 14.23
C CYS A 226 3.08 -19.59 15.25
N MET A 227 3.43 -18.42 14.77
CA MET A 227 3.64 -17.21 15.58
C MET A 227 3.00 -15.99 14.90
N PRO A 228 2.33 -15.09 15.63
CA PRO A 228 1.86 -13.81 15.10
C PRO A 228 3.02 -12.98 14.60
N ALA A 229 2.93 -12.55 13.34
CA ALA A 229 3.97 -11.78 12.68
C ALA A 229 3.60 -10.29 12.61
N PHE A 230 2.48 -9.97 11.96
CA PHE A 230 1.98 -8.61 11.80
C PHE A 230 0.49 -8.62 11.48
N LEU A 231 -0.14 -7.46 11.63
CA LEU A 231 -1.53 -7.23 11.26
C LEU A 231 -1.58 -6.37 9.99
N HIS A 232 -2.29 -6.85 8.99
CA HIS A 232 -2.52 -6.16 7.73
C HIS A 232 -3.90 -5.51 7.74
N ARG A 233 -3.94 -4.18 7.90
CA ARG A 233 -5.19 -3.42 7.84
C ARG A 233 -5.53 -3.05 6.39
N VAL A 234 -6.65 -3.59 5.90
CA VAL A 234 -7.21 -3.31 4.58
C VAL A 234 -8.11 -2.06 4.63
N SER A 235 -8.85 -1.88 5.73
CA SER A 235 -9.68 -0.72 6.00
C SER A 235 -9.82 -0.48 7.51
N ARG A 236 -10.44 0.63 7.94
CA ARG A 236 -10.66 0.93 9.38
C ARG A 236 -11.34 -0.23 10.12
N ALA A 237 -12.29 -0.91 9.49
CA ALA A 237 -13.05 -2.02 10.08
C ALA A 237 -12.56 -3.42 9.64
N HIS A 238 -11.47 -3.51 8.86
CA HIS A 238 -11.01 -4.79 8.34
C HIS A 238 -9.49 -4.94 8.41
N ALA A 239 -9.07 -5.84 9.28
CA ALA A 239 -7.70 -6.18 9.56
C ALA A 239 -7.50 -7.68 9.62
N VAL A 240 -6.37 -8.11 9.07
CA VAL A 240 -6.01 -9.51 8.88
C VAL A 240 -4.73 -9.78 9.67
N LEU A 241 -4.79 -10.63 10.70
CA LEU A 241 -3.60 -11.10 11.40
C LEU A 241 -2.88 -12.15 10.55
N VAL A 242 -1.61 -11.91 10.27
CA VAL A 242 -0.75 -12.83 9.56
C VAL A 242 0.03 -13.66 10.58
N LEU A 243 -0.18 -14.98 10.54
CA LEU A 243 0.56 -15.96 11.34
C LEU A 243 1.60 -16.63 10.46
N TYR A 244 2.86 -16.58 10.87
CA TYR A 244 3.92 -17.34 10.22
C TYR A 244 3.94 -18.75 10.73
N VAL A 245 4.06 -19.70 9.82
CA VAL A 245 4.02 -21.14 10.09
C VAL A 245 5.37 -21.75 9.79
N SER A 246 5.85 -22.61 10.67
CA SER A 246 7.19 -23.21 10.59
C SER A 246 7.37 -24.20 9.43
N SER A 247 6.30 -24.84 8.95
CA SER A 247 6.36 -25.79 7.84
C SER A 247 5.07 -25.85 7.01
N GLU A 248 5.14 -26.45 5.83
CA GLU A 248 3.96 -26.69 4.97
C GLU A 248 3.02 -27.74 5.59
N GLU A 249 3.56 -28.72 6.30
CA GLU A 249 2.77 -29.74 7.01
C GLU A 249 1.97 -29.11 8.16
N SER A 250 2.63 -28.25 8.93
CA SER A 250 1.99 -27.43 9.97
C SER A 250 0.91 -26.53 9.38
N LEU A 251 1.12 -25.98 8.17
CA LEU A 251 0.13 -25.14 7.48
C LEU A 251 -1.14 -25.93 7.15
N VAL A 252 -0.99 -27.12 6.56
CA VAL A 252 -2.12 -27.99 6.22
C VAL A 252 -2.88 -28.41 7.48
N SER A 253 -2.15 -28.79 8.52
CA SER A 253 -2.73 -29.17 9.82
C SER A 253 -3.52 -28.01 10.44
N LEU A 254 -2.93 -26.81 10.52
CA LEU A 254 -3.57 -25.62 11.13
C LEU A 254 -4.79 -25.15 10.34
N LYS A 255 -4.77 -25.26 9.00
CA LYS A 255 -5.93 -24.93 8.14
C LYS A 255 -7.10 -25.88 8.37
N ARG A 256 -6.83 -27.16 8.64
CA ARG A 256 -7.88 -28.17 8.91
C ARG A 256 -8.38 -28.12 10.35
N THR A 257 -7.46 -28.04 11.32
CA THR A 257 -7.79 -28.08 12.74
C THR A 257 -6.72 -27.32 13.54
N PRO A 258 -7.06 -26.17 14.16
CA PRO A 258 -8.43 -25.71 14.41
C PRO A 258 -9.08 -24.92 13.25
N GLY A 259 -8.31 -24.46 12.26
CA GLY A 259 -8.80 -23.56 11.22
C GLY A 259 -8.72 -22.07 11.60
N ALA A 260 -8.66 -21.20 10.59
CA ALA A 260 -8.45 -19.77 10.78
C ALA A 260 -9.64 -19.07 11.47
N GLU A 261 -10.87 -19.43 11.11
CA GLU A 261 -12.09 -18.84 11.68
C GLU A 261 -12.26 -19.19 13.14
N TRP A 262 -12.03 -20.46 13.50
CA TRP A 262 -12.03 -20.90 14.88
C TRP A 262 -10.99 -20.12 15.70
N LEU A 263 -9.78 -19.96 15.16
CA LEU A 263 -8.71 -19.26 15.88
C LEU A 263 -9.03 -17.78 16.08
N VAL A 264 -9.70 -17.12 15.13
CA VAL A 264 -10.21 -15.75 15.32
C VAL A 264 -11.17 -15.70 16.50
N GLN A 265 -12.20 -16.57 16.51
CA GLN A 265 -13.19 -16.61 17.59
C GLN A 265 -12.58 -16.96 18.94
N HIS A 266 -11.59 -17.86 18.97
CA HIS A 266 -10.85 -18.19 20.18
C HIS A 266 -10.08 -16.98 20.72
N LEU A 267 -9.35 -16.27 19.86
CA LEU A 267 -8.61 -15.06 20.28
C LEU A 267 -9.54 -13.95 20.77
N HIS A 268 -10.69 -13.75 20.14
CA HIS A 268 -11.73 -12.81 20.60
C HIS A 268 -12.24 -13.15 22.01
N LYS A 269 -12.44 -14.43 22.30
CA LYS A 269 -12.84 -14.89 23.64
C LYS A 269 -11.73 -14.68 24.68
N GLN A 270 -10.47 -14.91 24.30
CA GLN A 270 -9.33 -14.73 25.20
C GLN A 270 -9.01 -13.25 25.45
N ARG A 271 -9.27 -12.37 24.46
CA ARG A 271 -8.97 -10.93 24.52
C ARG A 271 -10.04 -10.14 23.78
N SER A 272 -10.94 -9.53 24.55
CA SER A 272 -12.04 -8.72 24.02
C SER A 272 -11.56 -7.50 23.22
N GLU A 273 -10.39 -6.94 23.56
CA GLU A 273 -9.74 -5.85 22.82
C GLU A 273 -9.47 -6.17 21.34
N LEU A 274 -9.40 -7.46 20.97
CA LEU A 274 -9.15 -7.90 19.60
C LEU A 274 -10.39 -7.88 18.72
N ASN A 275 -11.60 -7.72 19.28
CA ASN A 275 -12.84 -7.74 18.52
C ASN A 275 -12.88 -6.63 17.46
N ASP A 276 -12.40 -5.44 17.83
CA ASP A 276 -12.34 -4.28 16.94
C ASP A 276 -11.09 -4.25 16.06
N VAL A 277 -10.12 -5.12 16.36
CA VAL A 277 -8.78 -5.12 15.76
C VAL A 277 -8.61 -6.21 14.72
N LEU A 278 -9.14 -7.40 14.96
CA LEU A 278 -8.88 -8.61 14.19
C LEU A 278 -10.18 -9.14 13.58
N GLN A 279 -10.25 -9.20 12.25
CA GLN A 279 -11.40 -9.78 11.55
C GLN A 279 -11.08 -11.09 10.87
N LYS A 280 -9.82 -11.33 10.45
CA LYS A 280 -9.41 -12.57 9.78
C LYS A 280 -7.99 -12.99 10.15
N ILE A 281 -7.73 -14.29 10.05
CA ILE A 281 -6.38 -14.85 10.15
C ILE A 281 -5.95 -15.42 8.81
N VAL A 282 -4.69 -15.19 8.44
CA VAL A 282 -4.03 -15.86 7.31
C VAL A 282 -2.76 -16.52 7.80
N PHE A 283 -2.62 -17.80 7.48
CA PHE A 283 -1.41 -18.57 7.71
C PHE A 283 -0.47 -18.46 6.52
N VAL A 284 0.81 -18.14 6.76
CA VAL A 284 1.84 -18.00 5.73
C VAL A 284 3.04 -18.87 6.09
N PRO A 285 3.42 -19.86 5.26
CA PRO A 285 4.58 -20.70 5.52
C PRO A 285 5.87 -19.87 5.43
N ARG A 286 6.74 -20.04 6.44
CA ARG A 286 8.04 -19.39 6.56
C ARG A 286 9.06 -20.37 7.14
N PRO A 287 9.45 -21.42 6.39
CA PRO A 287 10.37 -22.44 6.88
C PRO A 287 11.76 -21.90 7.19
N GLU A 288 12.16 -20.80 6.54
CA GLU A 288 13.42 -20.10 6.81
C GLU A 288 13.41 -19.21 8.06
N LEU A 289 12.28 -19.05 8.76
CA LEU A 289 12.19 -18.25 9.97
C LEU A 289 11.78 -19.11 11.16
N ASP A 290 12.66 -19.18 12.14
CA ASP A 290 12.35 -19.77 13.44
C ASP A 290 11.27 -18.93 14.16
N LEU A 291 10.33 -19.60 14.84
CA LEU A 291 9.18 -18.95 15.49
C LEU A 291 9.63 -18.01 16.61
N GLU A 292 10.75 -18.30 17.28
CA GLU A 292 11.33 -17.40 18.28
C GLU A 292 11.89 -16.13 17.64
N GLN A 293 12.51 -16.22 16.45
CA GLN A 293 12.94 -15.04 15.71
C GLN A 293 11.76 -14.18 15.28
N VAL A 294 10.65 -14.82 14.89
CA VAL A 294 9.39 -14.10 14.58
C VAL A 294 8.89 -13.38 15.84
N ARG A 295 8.85 -14.06 16.98
CA ARG A 295 8.41 -13.49 18.27
C ARG A 295 9.24 -12.26 18.64
N LEU A 296 10.57 -12.36 18.58
CA LEU A 296 11.47 -11.26 18.89
C LEU A 296 11.25 -10.06 17.97
N ARG A 297 11.06 -10.30 16.67
CA ARG A 297 10.77 -9.24 15.70
C ARG A 297 9.43 -8.58 16.01
N SER A 298 8.36 -9.35 16.16
CA SER A 298 7.03 -8.82 16.49
C SER A 298 7.00 -8.04 17.80
N TYR A 299 7.76 -8.49 18.80
CA TYR A 299 7.91 -7.76 20.05
C TYR A 299 8.65 -6.43 19.89
N ALA A 300 9.74 -6.40 19.09
CA ALA A 300 10.44 -5.17 18.77
C ALA A 300 9.52 -4.17 18.04
N LEU A 301 8.63 -4.64 17.17
CA LEU A 301 7.65 -3.81 16.46
C LEU A 301 6.64 -3.13 17.38
N GLY A 302 6.12 -3.84 18.40
CA GLY A 302 5.14 -3.26 19.33
C GLY A 302 5.74 -2.52 20.52
N LYS A 303 7.07 -2.52 20.66
CA LYS A 303 7.80 -1.79 21.71
C LYS A 303 8.03 -0.31 21.41
N ILE A 304 7.27 0.28 20.49
CA ILE A 304 7.30 1.72 20.27
C ILE A 304 6.78 2.36 21.57
N PRO A 305 7.62 3.06 22.36
CA PRO A 305 7.15 3.68 23.59
C PRO A 305 6.18 4.78 23.18
N LEU A 306 4.89 4.58 23.45
CA LEU A 306 3.95 5.68 23.53
C LEU A 306 4.36 6.43 24.80
N GLU A 307 5.10 7.53 24.67
CA GLU A 307 5.24 8.43 25.82
C GLU A 307 3.83 8.78 26.27
N LYS A 308 3.61 8.56 27.58
CA LYS A 308 2.32 8.67 28.25
C LYS A 308 1.62 9.93 27.76
N SER A 309 0.42 9.75 27.21
CA SER A 309 -0.62 10.77 27.19
C SER A 309 -0.51 11.55 28.51
N THR A 310 -0.04 12.79 28.40
CA THR A 310 0.03 13.68 29.55
C THR A 310 -1.39 13.79 30.07
N LYS A 311 -1.58 13.23 31.27
CA LYS A 311 -2.74 13.47 32.10
C LYS A 311 -3.09 14.94 31.99
N LYS A 312 -4.37 15.25 31.73
CA LYS A 312 -4.93 16.60 31.85
C LYS A 312 -4.45 17.23 33.16
N THR A 313 -3.39 18.01 33.10
CA THR A 313 -3.05 18.93 34.17
C THR A 313 -4.10 20.02 34.06
N LYS A 314 -5.04 20.04 35.01
CA LYS A 314 -5.86 21.22 35.27
C LYS A 314 -4.88 22.39 35.45
N ILE A 315 -4.82 23.28 34.47
CA ILE A 315 -4.23 24.59 34.65
C ILE A 315 -5.19 25.32 35.61
N VAL A 316 -4.88 25.26 36.89
CA VAL A 316 -5.42 26.22 37.85
C VAL A 316 -4.68 27.51 37.58
N SER A 317 -5.44 28.50 37.14
CA SER A 317 -5.04 29.89 36.94
C SER A 317 -4.36 30.45 38.18
N HIS A 318 -3.09 30.83 38.07
CA HIS A 318 -2.52 31.96 38.81
C HIS A 318 -1.44 32.61 37.95
N LEU A 319 -1.85 33.66 37.23
CA LEU A 319 -0.95 34.71 36.78
C LEU A 319 -0.79 35.70 37.93
N PRO A 320 0.44 36.00 38.38
CA PRO A 320 0.75 37.30 38.95
C PRO A 320 1.09 38.24 37.80
N ALA A 321 0.38 39.36 37.76
CA ALA A 321 0.62 40.47 36.87
C ALA A 321 2.02 41.07 37.11
N HIS A 322 2.94 40.89 36.17
CA HIS A 322 3.91 41.90 35.75
C HIS A 322 4.72 41.35 34.57
N ILE A 323 5.05 42.24 33.63
CA ILE A 323 5.80 42.03 32.38
C ILE A 323 4.92 41.66 31.18
N LEU A 324 3.89 42.47 30.97
CA LEU A 324 3.46 42.88 29.63
C LEU A 324 4.24 44.15 29.32
N ASN A 325 5.35 44.01 28.60
CA ASN A 325 6.00 45.05 27.78
C ASN A 325 7.38 44.53 27.37
N LEU A 326 7.51 44.06 26.13
CA LEU A 326 8.57 44.46 25.20
C LEU A 326 8.52 43.60 23.93
N VAL A 327 8.48 44.32 22.81
CA VAL A 327 8.73 43.89 21.43
C VAL A 327 7.55 43.27 20.66
N GLY A 328 6.59 44.15 20.35
CA GLY A 328 6.09 44.27 18.98
C GLY A 328 6.45 45.65 18.45
N ALA A 329 7.53 45.78 17.66
CA ALA A 329 7.72 46.80 16.62
C ALA A 329 9.16 46.80 16.09
N SER A 330 9.38 46.10 14.99
CA SER A 330 10.12 46.61 13.81
C SER A 330 9.69 45.75 12.63
N LEU A 331 8.61 46.20 11.99
CA LEU A 331 7.93 45.54 10.87
C LEU A 331 8.74 45.74 9.58
N LEU A 332 9.29 44.64 9.06
CA LEU A 332 9.61 44.36 7.66
C LEU A 332 9.65 42.84 7.45
#